data_AF-A0A519ZL69-F1
#
_entry.id   AF-A0A519ZL69-F1
#
_cell.length_a   1.000
_cell.length_b   1.000
_cell.length_c   1.000
_cell.angle_alpha   90.00
_cell.angle_beta   90.00
_cell.angle_gamma   90.00
#
_symmetry.space_group_name_H-M   'P 1'
#
loop_
_entity.id
_entity.type
_entity.pdbx_description
1 polymer ?
#
loop_
_entity_poly.entity_id
_entity_poly.type
_entity_poly.pdbx_seq_one_letter_code
_entity_poly.pdbx_strand_id
1 'polypeptide(L)' 'VKDICREVGISDATFYNWKAKYGGMDVAELKRTKELEAELSQYKKMYAEVSFQLEAAKALIAKKF' A
#
# COMPACT_ATOMS: atom_id res chain seq x y z
N VAL A 1 -28.59 5.66 2.92
CA VAL A 1 -28.58 4.67 4.02
C VAL A 1 -29.93 3.97 4.12
N LYS A 2 -31.04 4.69 4.32
CA LYS A 2 -32.39 4.09 4.33
C LYS A 2 -32.72 3.24 3.10
N ASP A 3 -32.38 3.69 1.89
CA ASP A 3 -32.65 2.92 0.66
C ASP A 3 -31.82 1.63 0.61
N ILE A 4 -30.54 1.72 0.99
CA ILE A 4 -29.62 0.57 1.11
C ILE A 4 -30.12 -0.42 2.17
N CYS A 5 -30.55 0.08 3.33
CA CYS A 5 -31.12 -0.72 4.42
C CYS A 5 -32.40 -1.44 3.94
N ARG A 6 -33.24 -0.78 3.14
CA ARG A 6 -34.46 -1.35 2.58
C ARG A 6 -34.18 -2.41 1.51
N GLU A 7 -33.21 -2.19 0.63
CA GLU A 7 -32.80 -3.14 -0.40
C GLU A 7 -32.16 -4.40 0.18
N VAL A 8 -31.31 -4.22 1.20
CA VAL A 8 -30.58 -5.31 1.87
C VAL A 8 -31.42 -5.98 2.97
N GLY A 9 -32.54 -5.38 3.37
CA GLY A 9 -33.45 -5.93 4.39
C GLY A 9 -32.92 -5.83 5.82
N ILE A 10 -32.14 -4.78 6.12
CA ILE A 10 -31.56 -4.54 7.45
C ILE A 10 -32.08 -3.23 8.06
N SER A 11 -31.99 -3.10 9.39
CA SER A 11 -32.33 -1.83 10.05
C SER A 11 -31.19 -0.81 9.92
N ASP A 12 -31.52 0.48 9.99
CA ASP A 12 -30.52 1.56 10.04
C ASP A 12 -29.53 1.36 11.20
N ALA A 13 -29.99 0.88 12.36
CA ALA A 13 -29.14 0.57 13.52
C ALA A 13 -28.13 -0.55 13.21
N THR A 14 -28.57 -1.60 12.52
CA THR A 14 -27.71 -2.70 12.07
C THR A 14 -26.63 -2.19 11.12
N PHE A 15 -26.99 -1.33 10.17
CA PHE A 15 -26.04 -0.71 9.24
C PHE A 15 -24.96 0.09 9.96
N TYR A 16 -25.33 0.96 10.90
CA TYR A 16 -24.34 1.76 11.64
C TYR A 16 -23.44 0.91 12.55
N ASN A 17 -23.97 -0.17 13.15
CA ASN A 17 -23.15 -1.12 13.92
C ASN A 17 -22.10 -1.81 13.06
N TRP A 18 -22.48 -2.24 11.85
CA TRP A 18 -21.53 -2.84 10.91
C TRP A 18 -20.55 -1.81 10.37
N LYS A 19 -21.00 -0.59 10.07
CA LYS A 19 -20.12 0.50 9.65
C LYS A 19 -19.09 0.85 10.72
N ALA A 20 -19.48 0.85 12.00
CA ALA A 20 -18.55 1.09 13.11
C ALA A 20 -17.55 -0.07 13.27
N LYS A 21 -18.01 -1.32 13.12
CA LYS A 21 -17.18 -2.52 13.29
C LYS A 21 -16.22 -2.76 12.13
N TYR A 22 -16.65 -2.54 10.90
CA TYR A 22 -15.92 -2.91 9.68
C TYR A 22 -15.45 -1.71 8.85
N GLY A 23 -16.14 -0.57 8.92
CA GLY A 23 -15.78 0.61 8.11
C GLY A 23 -14.44 1.25 8.50
N GLY A 24 -13.95 1.01 9.72
CA GLY A 24 -12.59 1.41 10.13
C GLY A 24 -11.50 0.46 9.62
N MET A 25 -11.83 -0.82 9.39
CA MET A 25 -10.91 -1.84 8.92
C MET A 25 -10.47 -1.53 7.49
N ASP A 26 -11.41 -1.22 6.61
CA ASP A 26 -11.12 -0.85 5.21
C ASP A 26 -10.21 0.38 5.11
N VAL A 27 -10.40 1.37 5.99
CA VAL A 27 -9.58 2.60 6.01
C VAL A 27 -8.18 2.32 6.55
N ALA A 28 -8.07 1.49 7.59
CA ALA A 28 -6.78 1.09 8.15
C ALA A 28 -5.96 0.24 7.17
N GLU A 29 -6.60 -0.69 6.46
CA GLU A 29 -5.98 -1.50 5.42
C GLU A 29 -5.53 -0.64 4.23
N LEU A 30 -6.37 0.29 3.77
CA LEU A 30 -6.00 1.23 2.71
C LEU A 30 -4.79 2.09 3.12
N LYS A 31 -4.75 2.57 4.36
CA LYS A 31 -3.62 3.33 4.90
C LYS A 31 -2.34 2.49 4.88
N ARG A 32 -2.40 1.25 5.39
CA ARG A 32 -1.27 0.32 5.41
C ARG A 32 -0.75 0.01 4.01
N THR A 33 -1.65 -0.19 3.04
CA THR A 33 -1.26 -0.42 1.63
C THR A 33 -0.50 0.78 1.07
N LYS A 34 -0.99 2.01 1.31
CA LYS A 34 -0.29 3.22 0.86
C LYS A 34 1.08 3.41 1.50
N GLU A 35 1.21 3.08 2.79
CA GLU A 35 2.49 3.12 3.51
C GLU A 35 3.47 2.12 2.91
N LEU A 36 3.04 0.87 2.67
CA LEU A 36 3.85 -0.16 2.03
C LEU A 36 4.25 0.21 0.61
N GLU A 37 3.35 0.82 -0.18
CA GLU A 37 3.66 1.32 -1.52
C GLU A 37 4.74 2.40 -1.48
N ALA A 38 4.67 3.33 -0.51
CA ALA A 38 5.66 4.38 -0.33
C ALA A 38 7.04 3.80 0.07
N GLU A 39 7.07 2.87 1.03
CA GLU A 39 8.29 2.17 1.42
C GLU A 39 8.91 1.41 0.24
N LEU A 40 8.10 0.65 -0.50
CA LEU A 40 8.55 -0.10 -1.67
C LEU A 40 9.11 0.83 -2.75
N SER A 41 8.51 2.00 -2.95
CA SER A 41 9.04 3.02 -3.86
C SER A 41 10.42 3.54 -3.42
N GLN A 42 10.62 3.78 -2.11
CA GLN A 42 11.91 4.19 -1.58
C GLN A 42 12.96 3.08 -1.73
N TYR A 43 12.60 1.83 -1.43
CA TYR A 43 13.48 0.67 -1.62
C TYR A 43 13.91 0.50 -3.06
N LYS A 44 12.99 0.61 -4.03
CA LYS A 44 13.33 0.54 -5.46
C LYS A 44 14.34 1.61 -5.87
N LYS A 45 14.16 2.84 -5.38
CA LYS A 45 15.09 3.95 -5.66
C LYS A 45 16.49 3.66 -5.11
N MET A 46 16.58 3.24 -3.85
CA MET A 46 17.87 2.89 -3.22
C MET A 46 18.54 1.72 -3.94
N TYR A 47 17.77 0.69 -4.30
CA TYR A 47 18.29 -0.45 -5.03
C TYR A 47 18.87 -0.05 -6.39
N ALA A 48 18.14 0.76 -7.16
CA ALA A 48 18.62 1.24 -8.46
C ALA A 48 19.94 2.02 -8.34
N GLU A 49 20.06 2.89 -7.33
CA GLU A 49 21.29 3.65 -7.06
C GLU A 49 22.47 2.72 -6.75
N VAL A 50 22.29 1.76 -5.84
CA VAL A 50 23.33 0.80 -5.47
C VAL A 50 23.72 -0.09 -6.64
N SER A 51 22.74 -0.58 -7.41
CA SER A 51 22.98 -1.38 -8.62
C SER A 51 23.77 -0.59 -9.66
N PHE A 52 23.47 0.69 -9.84
CA PHE A 52 24.21 1.55 -10.76
C PHE A 52 25.67 1.74 -10.32
N GLN A 53 25.91 2.02 -9.04
CA GLN A 53 27.26 2.15 -8.49
C GLN A 53 28.06 0.85 -8.61
N LEU A 54 27.41 -0.29 -8.36
CA LEU A 54 28.03 -1.61 -8.52
C LEU A 54 28.46 -1.86 -9.97
N GLU A 55 27.60 -1.51 -10.93
CA GLU A 55 27.92 -1.68 -12.34
C GLU A 55 29.09 -0.79 -12.78
N ALA A 56 29.09 0.48 -12.35
CA ALA A 56 30.20 1.39 -12.58
C ALA A 56 31.51 0.86 -11.98
N ALA A 57 31.48 0.32 -10.76
CA ALA A 57 32.66 -0.27 -10.12
C ALA A 57 33.18 -1.49 -10.88
N LYS A 58 32.28 -2.39 -11.32
CA LYS A 58 32.64 -3.54 -12.16
C LYS A 58 33.27 -3.12 -13.48
N ALA A 59 32.72 -2.12 -14.15
CA ALA A 59 33.26 -1.61 -15.41
C ALA A 59 34.68 -1.03 -15.24
N LEU A 60 34.95 -0.32 -14.15
CA LEU A 60 36.29 0.19 -13.84
C LEU A 60 37.30 -0.93 -13.59
N ILE A 61 36.90 -1.97 -12.85
CA ILE A 61 37.74 -3.14 -12.60
C ILE A 61 38.04 -3.86 -13.93
N ALA A 62 37.02 -4.08 -14.76
CA ALA A 62 37.15 -4.75 -16.05
C ALA A 62 37.99 -3.98 -17.08
N LYS A 63 38.16 -2.66 -16.93
CA LYS A 63 39.03 -1.85 -17.79
C LYS A 63 40.50 -1.84 -17.32
N LYS A 64 40.74 -2.20 -16.06
CA LYS A 64 42.06 -2.16 -15.41
C LYS A 64 42.86 -3.46 -15.59
N PHE A 65 42.17 -4.53 -15.97
CA PHE A 65 42.73 -5.85 -16.34
C PHE A 65 42.34 -6.18 -17.77
#